data_AF-A0A6G7X2U4-F1
#
_entry.id   AF-A0A6G7X2U4-F1
#
_cell.length_a   1.000
_cell.length_b   1.000
_cell.length_c   1.000
_cell.angle_alpha   90.00
_cell.angle_beta   90.00
_cell.angle_gamma   90.00
#
_symmetry.space_group_name_H-M   'P 1'
#
loop_
_entity.id
_entity.type
_entity.pdbx_description
1 polymer ?
#
loop_
_entity_poly.entity_id
_entity_poly.type
_entity_poly.pdbx_seq_one_letter_code
_entity_poly.pdbx_strand_id
1 'polypeptide(L)'
;MVKRYSHIAIITVSSGKLEHGEWVEGPSSDTEVRGQYFPSNSGNQIKTNPDGKEFTVKGEFSTQHKKIEGATRIKIESIGLDAKIESWEPFQTHTVIYI
;
A
#
# COMPACT_ATOMS: atom_id res chain seq x y z
N MET A 1 -2.55 6.65 26.67
CA MET A 1 -1.76 7.26 25.57
C MET A 1 -1.92 6.36 24.35
N VAL A 2 -2.60 6.80 23.28
CA VAL A 2 -2.79 5.97 22.07
C VAL A 2 -1.47 5.91 21.31
N LYS A 3 -0.94 4.71 21.09
CA LYS A 3 0.30 4.48 20.33
C LYS A 3 -0.01 4.75 18.86
N ARG A 4 0.42 5.91 18.35
CA ARG A 4 0.35 6.20 16.91
C ARG A 4 1.37 5.31 16.19
N TYR A 5 0.95 4.67 15.10
CA TYR A 5 1.76 3.78 14.27
C TYR A 5 2.23 2.50 14.97
N SER A 6 1.26 1.67 15.35
CA SER A 6 1.53 0.43 16.10
C SER A 6 2.13 -0.71 15.27
N HIS A 7 2.22 -0.56 13.95
CA HIS A 7 2.63 -1.63 13.04
C HIS A 7 3.85 -1.25 12.20
N ILE A 8 4.64 -2.26 11.85
CA ILE A 8 5.66 -2.22 10.81
C ILE A 8 5.10 -3.03 9.64
N ALA A 9 4.96 -2.39 8.49
CA ALA A 9 4.62 -3.01 7.23
C ALA A 9 5.87 -3.25 6.40
N ILE A 10 5.98 -4.39 5.74
CA ILE A 10 6.98 -4.67 4.71
C ILE A 10 6.30 -4.39 3.38
N ILE A 11 6.81 -3.40 2.64
CA ILE A 11 6.31 -3.01 1.33
C ILE A 11 7.22 -3.61 0.28
N THR A 12 6.66 -4.44 -0.59
CA THR A 12 7.38 -4.95 -1.76
C THR A 12 7.21 -3.97 -2.92
N VAL A 13 8.33 -3.54 -3.46
CA VAL A 13 8.44 -2.67 -4.62
C VAL A 13 8.93 -3.51 -5.78
N SER A 14 8.08 -3.70 -6.79
CA SER A 14 8.51 -4.31 -8.04
C SER A 14 9.08 -3.24 -8.95
N SER A 15 10.31 -3.43 -9.39
CA SER A 15 10.82 -2.67 -10.54
C SER A 15 10.46 -3.39 -11.83
N GLY A 16 10.38 -2.66 -12.93
CA GLY A 16 10.20 -3.21 -14.25
C GLY A 16 10.56 -2.16 -15.29
N LYS A 17 10.88 -2.61 -16.49
CA LYS A 17 11.26 -1.72 -17.59
C LYS A 17 10.64 -2.23 -18.89
N LEU A 18 10.34 -1.29 -19.77
CA LEU A 18 10.01 -1.60 -21.16
C LEU A 18 11.29 -1.96 -21.89
N GLU A 19 11.46 -3.23 -22.25
CA GLU A 19 12.50 -3.69 -23.16
C GLU A 19 11.85 -4.14 -24.47
N HIS A 20 12.25 -3.52 -25.58
CA HIS A 20 11.73 -3.87 -26.92
C HIS A 20 10.20 -3.83 -27.07
N GLY A 21 9.52 -3.00 -26.28
CA GLY A 21 8.05 -2.89 -26.30
C GLY A 21 7.33 -3.91 -25.43
N GLU A 22 8.06 -4.78 -24.72
CA GLU A 22 7.53 -5.70 -23.72
C GLU A 22 7.89 -5.23 -22.31
N TRP A 23 6.95 -5.36 -21.36
CA TRP A 23 7.22 -5.06 -19.96
C TRP A 23 7.98 -6.23 -19.32
N VAL A 24 9.23 -6.00 -18.95
CA VAL A 24 10.08 -6.98 -18.25
C VAL A 24 10.05 -6.68 -16.76
N GLU A 25 9.62 -7.66 -15.96
CA GLU A 25 9.70 -7.58 -14.50
C GLU A 25 11.16 -7.56 -14.05
N GLY A 26 11.51 -6.52 -13.29
CA GLY A 26 12.81 -6.35 -12.66
C GLY A 26 12.85 -6.97 -11.25
N PRO A 27 13.99 -6.86 -10.56
CA PRO A 27 14.10 -7.32 -9.18
C PRO A 27 13.10 -6.58 -8.28
N SER A 28 12.51 -7.33 -7.34
CA SER A 28 11.73 -6.76 -6.26
C SER A 28 12.61 -6.43 -5.06
N SER A 29 12.27 -5.36 -4.36
CA SER A 29 12.92 -4.93 -3.12
C SER A 29 11.89 -4.71 -2.04
N ASP A 30 12.24 -5.04 -0.80
CA ASP A 30 11.37 -4.83 0.35
C ASP A 30 11.81 -3.58 1.14
N THR A 31 10.83 -2.80 1.62
CA THR A 31 11.05 -1.62 2.45
C THR A 31 10.16 -1.64 3.67
N GLU A 32 10.74 -1.46 4.85
CA GLU A 32 9.97 -1.37 6.10
C GLU A 32 9.34 0.02 6.26
N VAL A 33 8.03 0.06 6.49
CA VAL A 33 7.24 1.26 6.65
C VAL A 33 6.45 1.21 7.95
N ARG A 34 6.68 2.18 8.84
CA ARG A 34 5.91 2.30 10.09
C ARG A 34 4.58 2.97 9.83
N GLY A 35 3.51 2.40 10.36
CA GLY A 35 2.18 2.92 10.13
C GLY A 35 1.12 2.33 11.04
N GLN A 36 -0.11 2.75 10.83
CA GLN A 36 -1.29 2.28 11.54
C GLN A 36 -2.21 1.61 10.53
N TYR A 37 -2.57 0.37 10.81
CA TYR A 37 -3.55 -0.37 10.04
C TYR A 37 -4.95 -0.12 10.62
N PHE A 38 -5.92 0.04 9.72
CA PHE A 38 -7.34 0.14 10.00
C PHE A 38 -8.05 -0.93 9.14
N PRO A 39 -8.60 -1.99 9.74
CA PRO A 39 -9.42 -2.94 9.00
C PRO A 39 -10.72 -2.27 8.52
N SER A 40 -11.19 -2.63 7.32
CA SER A 40 -12.51 -2.18 6.87
C SER A 40 -13.59 -2.88 7.71
N ASN A 41 -14.26 -2.13 8.58
CA ASN A 41 -15.09 -2.70 9.64
C ASN A 41 -16.57 -2.95 9.24
N SER A 42 -17.14 -2.29 8.22
CA SER A 42 -18.59 -2.42 7.88
C SER A 42 -19.03 -1.64 6.63
N GLY A 43 -18.31 -1.71 5.51
CA GLY A 43 -18.82 -1.13 4.27
C GLY A 43 -17.89 -1.37 3.11
N ASN A 44 -18.43 -1.91 2.02
CA ASN A 44 -17.74 -1.97 0.73
C ASN A 44 -17.51 -0.54 0.23
N GLN A 45 -16.52 0.15 0.79
CA GLN A 45 -16.13 1.46 0.32
C GLN A 45 -15.47 1.25 -1.04
N ILE A 46 -16.13 1.72 -2.08
CA ILE A 46 -15.57 1.73 -3.43
C ILE A 46 -14.80 3.03 -3.58
N LYS A 47 -13.55 2.92 -4.03
CA LYS A 47 -12.71 4.05 -4.40
C LYS A 47 -12.25 3.91 -5.83
N THR A 48 -12.05 5.05 -6.47
CA THR A 48 -11.44 5.14 -7.80
C THR A 48 -9.97 5.48 -7.61
N ASN A 49 -9.09 4.65 -8.15
CA ASN A 49 -7.65 4.95 -8.15
C ASN A 49 -7.32 6.06 -9.18
N PRO A 50 -6.08 6.58 -9.20
CA PRO A 50 -5.68 7.60 -10.17
C PRO A 50 -5.82 7.19 -11.64
N ASP A 51 -5.85 5.88 -11.94
CA ASP A 51 -6.06 5.35 -13.30
C ASP A 51 -7.54 5.28 -13.70
N GLY A 52 -8.47 5.73 -12.84
CA GLY A 52 -9.91 5.68 -13.09
C GLY A 52 -10.55 4.32 -12.79
N LYS A 53 -9.81 3.37 -12.20
CA LYS A 53 -10.30 2.03 -11.86
C LYS A 53 -10.91 2.01 -10.46
N GLU A 54 -12.12 1.46 -10.37
CA GLU A 54 -12.80 1.23 -9.10
C GLU A 54 -12.27 -0.02 -8.39
N PHE A 55 -12.09 0.08 -7.07
CA PHE A 55 -11.71 -1.03 -6.21
C PHE A 55 -12.42 -0.93 -4.85
N THR A 56 -12.67 -2.07 -4.22
CA THR A 56 -13.26 -2.14 -2.88
C THR A 56 -12.15 -2.09 -1.83
N VAL A 57 -12.21 -1.11 -0.92
CA VAL A 57 -11.28 -0.97 0.20
C VAL A 57 -11.56 -2.04 1.25
N LYS A 58 -10.61 -2.96 1.39
CA LYS A 58 -10.57 -4.03 2.39
C LYS A 58 -9.82 -3.60 3.65
N GLY A 59 -8.96 -2.58 3.54
CA GLY A 59 -8.34 -1.94 4.69
C GLY A 59 -7.47 -0.76 4.29
N GLU A 60 -7.06 0.00 5.29
CA GLU A 60 -6.25 1.20 5.11
C GLU A 60 -5.01 1.15 6.00
N PHE A 61 -3.87 1.55 5.46
CA PHE A 61 -2.63 1.70 6.22
C PHE A 61 -2.13 3.13 6.12
N SER A 62 -2.20 3.86 7.23
CA SER A 62 -1.78 5.26 7.34
C SER A 62 -0.32 5.34 7.80
N THR A 63 0.51 6.08 7.07
CA THR A 63 1.94 6.25 7.36
C THR A 63 2.45 7.65 7.03
N GLN A 64 3.51 8.10 7.71
CA GLN A 64 4.22 9.34 7.34
C GLN A 64 5.20 9.13 6.18
N HIS A 65 5.43 7.88 5.76
CA HIS A 65 6.30 7.61 4.63
C HIS A 65 5.69 8.18 3.35
N LYS A 66 6.52 8.76 2.48
CA LYS A 66 6.08 9.20 1.16
C LYS A 66 5.73 7.98 0.30
N LYS A 67 4.85 8.16 -0.69
CA LYS A 67 4.54 7.13 -1.69
C LYS A 67 5.83 6.59 -2.31
N ILE A 68 5.93 5.27 -2.41
CA ILE A 68 7.00 4.59 -3.13
C ILE A 68 6.43 4.15 -4.48
N GLU A 69 7.01 4.66 -5.56
CA GLU A 69 6.59 4.27 -6.92
C GLU A 69 6.96 2.79 -7.17
N GLY A 70 6.04 2.03 -7.78
CA GLY A 70 6.20 0.59 -7.99
C GLY A 70 5.90 -0.28 -6.77
N ALA A 71 5.38 0.29 -5.68
CA ALA A 71 4.88 -0.50 -4.55
C ALA A 71 3.67 -1.34 -4.96
N THR A 72 3.75 -2.66 -4.79
CA THR A 72 2.73 -3.61 -5.25
C THR A 72 2.10 -4.42 -4.14
N ARG A 73 2.81 -4.64 -3.03
CA ARG A 73 2.35 -5.52 -1.96
C ARG A 73 2.71 -4.95 -0.59
N ILE A 74 1.83 -5.19 0.38
CA ILE A 74 2.00 -4.81 1.78
C ILE A 74 1.80 -6.04 2.66
N LYS A 75 2.77 -6.30 3.54
CA LYS A 75 2.71 -7.35 4.55
C LYS A 75 2.85 -6.75 5.94
N ILE A 76 1.98 -7.12 6.87
CA ILE A 76 2.06 -6.71 8.28
C ILE A 76 2.08 -7.96 9.14
N GLU A 77 3.29 -8.39 9.52
CA GLU A 77 3.49 -9.67 10.21
C GLU A 77 2.79 -9.73 11.56
N SER A 78 2.77 -8.62 12.30
CA SER A 78 2.14 -8.54 13.64
C SER A 78 0.65 -8.90 13.66
N ILE A 79 -0.03 -8.87 12.51
CA ILE A 79 -1.46 -9.20 12.38
C ILE A 79 -1.72 -10.25 11.28
N GLY A 80 -0.66 -10.84 10.71
CA GLY A 80 -0.77 -11.83 9.62
C GLY A 80 -1.39 -11.30 8.33
N LEU A 81 -1.33 -9.98 8.07
CA LEU A 81 -1.84 -9.39 6.83
C LEU A 81 -0.81 -9.54 5.72
N ASP A 82 -1.24 -10.00 4.55
CA ASP A 82 -0.46 -10.01 3.33
C ASP A 82 -1.37 -9.75 2.14
N ALA A 83 -1.25 -8.58 1.51
CA ALA A 83 -2.22 -8.13 0.51
C ALA A 83 -1.60 -7.23 -0.56
N LYS A 84 -2.28 -7.16 -1.70
CA LYS A 84 -1.93 -6.27 -2.80
C LYS A 84 -2.24 -4.82 -2.42
N ILE A 85 -1.39 -3.89 -2.85
CA ILE A 85 -1.67 -2.46 -2.77
C ILE A 85 -2.56 -2.09 -3.97
N GLU A 86 -3.75 -1.59 -3.69
CA GLU A 86 -4.67 -1.10 -4.74
C GLU A 86 -4.40 0.36 -5.09
N SER A 87 -4.08 1.19 -4.09
CA SER A 87 -3.69 2.59 -4.29
C SER A 87 -2.83 3.09 -3.13
N TRP A 88 -1.92 4.04 -3.38
CA TRP A 88 -1.16 4.75 -2.36
C TRP A 88 -1.26 6.26 -2.61
N GLU A 89 -1.96 6.95 -1.72
CA GLU A 89 -2.36 8.34 -1.93
C GLU A 89 -1.81 9.27 -0.83
N PRO A 90 -1.43 10.52 -1.18
CA PRO A 90 -1.12 11.54 -0.20
C PRO A 90 -2.41 12.08 0.45
N PHE A 91 -2.37 12.30 1.77
CA PHE A 91 -3.46 12.86 2.54
C PHE A 91 -2.94 13.94 3.50
N GLN A 92 -2.94 15.20 3.04
CA GLN A 92 -2.52 16.42 3.77
C GLN A 92 -1.19 16.33 4.54
N THR A 93 -1.16 15.60 5.66
CA THR A 93 -0.04 15.44 6.60
C THR A 93 0.62 14.06 6.58
N HIS A 94 0.02 13.07 5.91
CA HIS A 94 0.49 11.69 5.85
C HIS A 94 0.11 11.06 4.50
N THR A 95 0.36 9.77 4.32
CA THR A 95 -0.08 9.01 3.16
C THR A 95 -0.89 7.80 3.60
N VAL A 96 -1.78 7.33 2.73
CA VAL A 96 -2.67 6.20 2.99
C VAL A 96 -2.49 5.17 1.89
N ILE A 97 -2.23 3.93 2.28
CA ILE A 97 -2.20 2.76 1.41
C ILE A 97 -3.55 2.07 1.53
N TYR A 98 -4.25 1.93 0.42
CA TYR A 98 -5.49 1.17 0.32
C TYR A 98 -5.22 -0.24 -0.18
N ILE A 99 -5.90 -1.18 0.47
CA ILE A 99 -5.79 -2.63 0.29
C ILE A 99 -7.17 -3.15 -0.09
#